data_AF-A0A4Y9SYZ2-F1
#
_entry.id   AF-A0A4Y9SYZ2-F1
#
_cell.length_a   1.000
_cell.length_b   1.000
_cell.length_c   1.000
_cell.angle_alpha   90.00
_cell.angle_beta   90.00
_cell.angle_gamma   90.00
#
_symmetry.space_group_name_H-M   'P 1'
#
loop_
_entity.id
_entity.type
_entity.pdbx_description
1 polymer ?
#
loop_
_entity_poly.entity_id
_entity_poly.type
_entity_poly.pdbx_seq_one_letter_code
_entity_poly.pdbx_strand_id
1 'polypeptide(L)'
;MAYNPDTDAAIKTFICGHGQWDPKDGYTQVPKNCRLTFYTENAKWMNSHEVFELIKGTPTLSPASSHGPYKTVPNMRFFPDDPPLKAYSKAIKPADVSLVFTTQARGKQLSELFHAFVNASVNFDIVWACCRDLNLRPTGYKAVRVEQRVDGYYGFDFDARIYSKVYNAGGNLV
;
A
#
# COMPACT_ATOMS: atom_id res chain seq x y z
N MET A 1 -11.60 -26.48 -8.57
CA MET A 1 -10.34 -26.54 -7.80
C MET A 1 -10.10 -25.17 -7.19
N ALA A 2 -9.73 -25.07 -5.92
CA ALA A 2 -9.35 -23.79 -5.33
C ALA A 2 -7.94 -23.41 -5.81
N TYR A 3 -7.68 -22.12 -6.05
CA TYR A 3 -6.37 -21.61 -6.43
C TYR A 3 -5.31 -22.01 -5.39
N ASN A 4 -4.26 -22.71 -5.83
CA ASN A 4 -3.07 -22.96 -5.02
C ASN A 4 -1.98 -21.95 -5.40
N PRO A 5 -1.68 -20.97 -4.54
CA PRO A 5 -0.73 -19.92 -4.84
C PRO A 5 0.71 -20.39 -5.03
N ASP A 6 1.03 -21.61 -4.62
CA ASP A 6 2.39 -22.15 -4.73
C ASP A 6 2.62 -22.92 -6.03
N THR A 7 1.56 -23.31 -6.74
CA THR A 7 1.65 -24.17 -7.93
C THR A 7 0.95 -23.61 -9.16
N ASP A 8 -0.02 -22.73 -8.98
CA ASP A 8 -0.84 -22.25 -10.08
C ASP A 8 -0.28 -20.95 -10.66
N ALA A 9 -0.21 -20.86 -11.98
CA ALA A 9 0.14 -19.61 -12.67
C ALA A 9 -0.85 -18.50 -12.28
N ALA A 10 -0.34 -17.32 -11.96
CA ALA A 10 -1.11 -16.17 -11.55
C ALA A 10 -0.54 -14.88 -12.12
N ILE A 11 -1.41 -13.92 -12.44
CA ILE A 11 -1.01 -12.59 -12.91
C ILE A 11 -0.57 -11.78 -11.68
N LYS A 12 0.71 -11.42 -11.65
CA LYS A 12 1.24 -10.53 -10.62
C LYS A 12 0.67 -9.13 -10.80
N THR A 13 -0.07 -8.65 -9.80
CA THR A 13 -0.79 -7.38 -9.86
C THR A 13 -0.44 -6.50 -8.68
N PHE A 14 0.12 -5.31 -8.94
CA PHE A 14 0.42 -4.34 -7.89
C PHE A 14 -0.70 -3.30 -7.82
N ILE A 15 -1.26 -3.10 -6.64
CA ILE A 15 -2.15 -1.99 -6.35
C ILE A 15 -1.27 -0.82 -5.89
N CYS A 16 -1.26 0.26 -6.66
CA CYS A 16 -0.36 1.40 -6.50
C CYS A 16 -1.12 2.68 -6.12
N GLY A 17 -0.43 3.59 -5.43
CA GLY A 17 -0.95 4.88 -4.98
C GLY A 17 -0.86 5.05 -3.46
N HIS A 18 -1.74 5.87 -2.89
CA HIS A 18 -1.82 5.99 -1.43
C HIS A 18 -2.82 5.01 -0.85
N GLY A 19 -2.51 4.46 0.31
CA GLY A 19 -3.29 3.45 1.00
C GLY A 19 -3.77 3.97 2.34
N GLN A 20 -5.02 3.70 2.69
CA GLN A 20 -5.60 4.00 3.99
C GLN A 20 -6.46 2.83 4.45
N TRP A 21 -6.66 2.73 5.76
CA TRP A 21 -7.75 1.94 6.30
C TRP A 21 -8.42 2.69 7.45
N ASP A 22 -9.73 2.87 7.36
CA ASP A 22 -10.58 3.28 8.47
C ASP A 22 -11.30 2.03 9.00
N PRO A 23 -11.31 1.76 10.32
CA PRO A 23 -12.09 0.65 10.88
C PRO A 23 -13.57 0.65 10.44
N LYS A 24 -14.14 1.81 10.10
CA LYS A 24 -15.50 1.95 9.55
C LYS A 24 -15.66 1.39 8.13
N ASP A 25 -14.57 1.27 7.36
CA ASP A 25 -14.58 0.60 6.05
C ASP A 25 -14.76 -0.93 6.21
N GLY A 26 -14.58 -1.46 7.42
CA GLY A 26 -14.79 -2.86 7.77
C GLY A 26 -13.74 -3.80 7.20
N TYR A 27 -14.18 -5.01 6.88
CA TYR A 27 -13.36 -6.11 6.37
C TYR A 27 -13.95 -6.66 5.07
N THR A 28 -13.10 -7.23 4.23
CA THR A 28 -13.49 -7.91 2.99
C THR A 28 -12.79 -9.27 2.90
N GLN A 29 -13.35 -10.19 2.11
CA GLN A 29 -12.73 -11.49 1.87
C GLN A 29 -11.90 -11.48 0.59
N VAL A 30 -10.74 -12.11 0.63
CA VAL A 30 -9.90 -12.35 -0.55
C VAL A 30 -10.63 -13.33 -1.48
N PRO A 31 -10.81 -13.01 -2.79
CA PRO A 31 -11.51 -13.89 -3.72
C PRO A 31 -10.85 -15.25 -3.91
N LYS A 32 -11.63 -16.22 -4.40
CA LYS A 32 -11.21 -17.62 -4.59
C LYS A 32 -9.97 -17.82 -5.47
N ASN A 33 -9.76 -16.90 -6.41
CA ASN A 33 -8.71 -16.91 -7.43
C ASN A 33 -7.61 -15.88 -7.11
N CYS A 34 -7.55 -15.39 -5.88
CA CYS A 34 -6.64 -14.33 -5.48
C CYS A 34 -5.79 -14.75 -4.29
N ARG A 35 -4.55 -14.25 -4.28
CA ARG A 35 -3.71 -14.10 -3.10
C ARG A 35 -3.44 -12.62 -2.91
N LEU A 36 -3.45 -12.14 -1.67
CA LEU A 36 -3.11 -10.76 -1.34
C LEU A 36 -1.90 -10.73 -0.41
N THR A 37 -0.88 -9.97 -0.79
CA THR A 37 0.35 -9.80 0.00
C THR A 37 0.53 -8.35 0.41
N PHE A 38 0.75 -8.13 1.70
CA PHE A 38 1.16 -6.86 2.27
C PHE A 38 2.63 -6.93 2.65
N TYR A 39 3.42 -5.93 2.26
CA TYR A 39 4.84 -5.81 2.64
C TYR A 39 5.07 -4.88 3.83
N THR A 40 4.05 -4.10 4.24
CA THR A 40 4.09 -3.34 5.49
C THR A 40 2.96 -3.75 6.41
N GLU A 41 3.29 -3.96 7.68
CA GLU A 41 2.30 -4.05 8.75
C GLU A 41 1.92 -2.64 9.22
N ASN A 42 0.73 -2.56 9.82
CA ASN A 42 0.22 -1.46 10.67
C ASN A 42 1.13 -0.23 10.79
N ALA A 43 0.72 0.87 10.17
CA ALA A 43 1.31 2.21 10.29
C ALA A 43 2.68 2.44 9.64
N LYS A 44 3.33 1.43 9.07
CA LYS A 44 4.60 1.64 8.38
C LYS A 44 4.38 2.19 6.98
N TRP A 45 4.92 3.39 6.75
CA TRP A 45 5.04 3.99 5.45
C TRP A 45 6.03 3.18 4.63
N MET A 46 5.59 2.68 3.49
CA MET A 46 6.51 2.20 2.47
C MET A 46 6.98 3.42 1.70
N ASN A 47 8.29 3.62 1.61
CA ASN A 47 8.81 4.72 0.80
C ASN A 47 8.71 4.38 -0.69
N SER A 48 8.74 5.38 -1.56
CA SER A 48 8.58 5.16 -3.00
C SER A 48 9.67 4.28 -3.60
N HIS A 49 10.88 4.30 -3.04
CA HIS A 49 11.97 3.43 -3.50
C HIS A 49 11.65 1.95 -3.27
N GLU A 50 11.15 1.59 -2.07
CA GLU A 50 10.70 0.23 -1.76
C GLU A 50 9.55 -0.21 -2.68
N VAL A 51 8.57 0.66 -2.93
CA VAL A 51 7.48 0.39 -3.88
C VAL A 51 8.03 0.09 -5.27
N PHE A 52 9.04 0.83 -5.74
CA PHE A 52 9.65 0.60 -7.04
C PHE A 52 10.44 -0.71 -7.10
N GLU A 53 11.16 -1.07 -6.05
CA GLU A 53 11.84 -2.36 -5.96
C GLU A 53 10.85 -3.54 -5.91
N LEU A 54 9.71 -3.38 -5.23
CA LEU A 54 8.60 -4.35 -5.30
C LEU A 54 8.11 -4.53 -6.76
N ILE A 55 7.84 -3.42 -7.45
CA ILE A 55 7.31 -3.43 -8.83
C ILE A 55 8.32 -4.04 -9.81
N LYS A 56 9.62 -3.77 -9.64
CA LYS A 56 10.69 -4.35 -10.45
C LYS A 56 10.86 -5.87 -10.25
N GLY A 57 10.32 -6.41 -9.16
CA GLY A 57 10.53 -7.81 -8.78
C GLY A 57 11.83 -8.04 -8.02
N THR A 58 12.43 -6.99 -7.47
CA THR A 58 13.65 -7.02 -6.64
C THR A 58 13.34 -6.59 -5.20
N PRO A 59 12.31 -7.18 -4.53
CA PRO A 59 11.90 -6.73 -3.22
C PRO A 59 13.05 -6.87 -2.21
N THR A 60 13.43 -5.78 -1.56
CA THR A 60 14.39 -5.79 -0.45
C THR A 60 13.72 -6.16 0.88
N LEU A 61 12.40 -6.00 0.95
CA LEU A 61 11.58 -6.32 2.11
C LEU A 61 10.97 -7.70 1.98
N SER A 62 10.91 -8.44 3.09
CA SER A 62 10.07 -9.64 3.17
C SER A 62 8.59 -9.25 3.29
N PRO A 63 7.66 -10.05 2.74
CA PRO A 63 6.24 -9.89 3.00
C PRO A 63 5.94 -9.86 4.51
N ALA A 64 5.21 -8.84 4.93
CA ALA A 64 4.70 -8.72 6.28
C ALA A 64 3.58 -9.75 6.53
N SER A 65 2.64 -9.85 5.59
CA SER A 65 1.60 -10.87 5.64
C SER A 65 1.13 -11.25 4.25
N SER A 66 0.64 -12.47 4.12
CA SER A 66 0.08 -12.99 2.87
C SER A 66 -1.20 -13.76 3.17
N HIS A 67 -2.24 -13.47 2.39
CA HIS A 67 -3.61 -13.92 2.63
C HIS A 67 -4.11 -14.62 1.39
N GLY A 68 -4.30 -15.93 1.50
CA GLY A 68 -4.86 -16.75 0.43
C GLY A 68 -6.37 -16.58 0.26
N PRO A 69 -6.97 -17.37 -0.64
CA PRO A 69 -8.41 -17.41 -0.87
C PRO A 69 -9.26 -17.47 0.40
N TYR A 70 -10.36 -16.72 0.39
CA TYR A 70 -11.39 -16.65 1.45
C TYR A 70 -10.92 -16.09 2.79
N LYS A 71 -9.65 -15.72 2.93
CA LYS A 71 -9.16 -15.05 4.14
C LYS A 71 -9.79 -13.66 4.25
N THR A 72 -10.16 -13.30 5.47
CA THR A 72 -10.72 -11.98 5.79
C THR A 72 -9.58 -11.01 6.04
N VAL A 73 -9.61 -9.86 5.36
CA VAL A 73 -8.59 -8.81 5.46
C VAL A 73 -9.26 -7.45 5.67
N PRO A 74 -8.56 -6.45 6.24
CA PRO A 74 -9.03 -5.08 6.25
C PRO A 74 -9.49 -4.63 4.86
N ASN A 75 -10.65 -3.97 4.78
CA ASN A 75 -11.15 -3.44 3.52
C ASN A 75 -10.42 -2.12 3.20
N MET A 76 -9.15 -2.24 2.83
CA MET A 76 -8.27 -1.10 2.59
C MET A 76 -8.81 -0.22 1.46
N ARG A 77 -8.55 1.07 1.54
CA ARG A 77 -8.86 2.06 0.50
C ARG A 77 -7.57 2.50 -0.17
N PHE A 78 -7.55 2.53 -1.50
CA PHE A 78 -6.43 3.06 -2.29
C PHE A 78 -6.87 4.30 -3.06
N PHE A 79 -6.01 5.31 -3.09
CA PHE A 79 -6.23 6.62 -3.71
C PHE A 79 -5.30 6.81 -4.91
N PRO A 80 -5.56 7.81 -5.77
CA PRO A 80 -4.69 8.11 -6.90
C PRO A 80 -3.26 8.39 -6.44
N ASP A 81 -2.31 7.98 -7.26
CA ASP A 81 -0.89 8.30 -7.09
C ASP A 81 -0.54 9.60 -7.81
N ASP A 82 0.60 10.18 -7.47
CA ASP A 82 1.12 11.34 -8.17
C ASP A 82 1.48 10.98 -9.63
N PRO A 83 1.12 11.81 -10.63
CA PRO A 83 1.37 11.49 -12.03
C PRO A 83 2.83 11.11 -12.37
N PRO A 84 3.86 11.78 -11.82
CA PRO A 84 5.25 11.38 -12.04
C PRO A 84 5.58 9.98 -11.49
N LEU A 85 5.08 9.62 -10.30
CA LEU A 85 5.31 8.31 -9.69
C LEU A 85 4.61 7.19 -10.48
N LYS A 86 3.40 7.47 -10.97
CA LYS A 86 2.67 6.58 -11.86
C LYS A 86 3.40 6.35 -13.18
N ALA A 87 3.94 7.40 -13.79
CA ALA A 87 4.71 7.31 -15.03
C ALA A 87 5.98 6.47 -14.83
N TYR A 88 6.70 6.71 -13.73
CA TYR A 88 7.90 5.95 -13.39
C TYR A 88 7.59 4.47 -13.14
N SER A 89 6.56 4.16 -12.33
CA SER A 89 6.10 2.79 -12.07
C SER A 89 5.80 2.03 -13.36
N LYS A 90 5.16 2.68 -14.34
CA LYS A 90 4.89 2.09 -15.66
C LYS A 90 6.14 1.86 -16.49
N ALA A 91 7.16 2.71 -16.36
CA ALA A 91 8.40 2.59 -17.11
C ALA A 91 9.29 1.45 -16.58
N ILE A 92 9.23 1.17 -15.27
CA ILE A 92 10.08 0.16 -14.62
C ILE A 92 9.44 -1.23 -14.48
N LYS A 93 8.13 -1.35 -14.67
CA LYS A 93 7.45 -2.63 -14.46
C LYS A 93 7.92 -3.69 -15.48
N PRO A 94 8.03 -4.96 -15.08
CA PRO A 94 8.15 -6.07 -16.02
C PRO A 94 6.94 -6.19 -16.97
N ALA A 95 7.12 -6.90 -18.09
CA ALA A 95 6.10 -7.05 -19.12
C ALA A 95 4.88 -7.85 -18.64
N ASP A 96 5.12 -8.87 -17.81
CA ASP A 96 4.15 -9.81 -17.23
C ASP A 96 3.46 -9.30 -15.96
N VAL A 97 3.84 -8.10 -15.50
CA VAL A 97 3.25 -7.45 -14.31
C VAL A 97 2.15 -6.47 -14.69
N SER A 98 1.04 -6.54 -13.96
CA SER A 98 -0.07 -5.57 -14.04
C SER A 98 0.02 -4.53 -12.92
N LEU A 99 -0.30 -3.28 -13.24
CA LEU A 99 -0.40 -2.19 -12.26
C LEU A 99 -1.84 -1.67 -12.20
N VAL A 100 -2.39 -1.55 -11.00
CA VAL A 100 -3.72 -1.01 -10.73
C VAL A 100 -3.58 0.33 -10.02
N PHE A 101 -4.15 1.36 -10.64
CA PHE A 101 -4.27 2.70 -10.07
C PHE A 101 -5.74 3.09 -10.06
N THR A 102 -6.20 3.83 -9.06
CA THR A 102 -7.49 4.53 -9.14
C THR A 102 -7.30 5.95 -9.68
N THR A 103 -8.33 6.48 -10.33
CA THR A 103 -8.47 7.90 -10.69
C THR A 103 -9.47 8.62 -9.79
N GLN A 104 -10.14 7.89 -8.89
CA GLN A 104 -11.16 8.46 -8.02
C GLN A 104 -10.52 9.17 -6.85
N ALA A 105 -10.74 10.48 -6.72
CA ALA A 105 -10.18 11.29 -5.63
C ALA A 105 -10.60 10.81 -4.22
N ARG A 106 -11.76 10.15 -4.09
CA ARG A 106 -12.24 9.55 -2.83
C ARG A 106 -11.65 8.15 -2.56
N GLY A 107 -10.77 7.68 -3.43
CA GLY A 107 -10.22 6.34 -3.40
C GLY A 107 -11.25 5.26 -3.76
N LYS A 108 -10.77 4.02 -3.87
CA LYS A 108 -11.57 2.81 -4.04
C LYS A 108 -11.25 1.82 -2.95
N GLN A 109 -12.23 1.04 -2.52
CA GLN A 109 -12.02 -0.03 -1.56
C GLN A 109 -11.50 -1.31 -2.24
N LEU A 110 -10.81 -2.15 -1.46
CA LEU A 110 -10.37 -3.48 -1.91
C LEU A 110 -11.56 -4.36 -2.31
N SER A 111 -12.68 -4.29 -1.58
CA SER A 111 -13.91 -5.02 -1.93
C SER A 111 -14.40 -4.72 -3.35
N GLU A 112 -14.37 -3.44 -3.76
CA GLU A 112 -14.76 -3.03 -5.11
C GLU A 112 -13.82 -3.59 -6.18
N LEU A 113 -12.52 -3.64 -5.89
CA LEU A 113 -11.53 -4.23 -6.80
C LEU A 113 -11.69 -5.76 -6.87
N PHE A 114 -11.95 -6.40 -5.74
CA PHE A 114 -12.18 -7.84 -5.65
C PHE A 114 -13.41 -8.29 -6.43
N HIS A 115 -14.46 -7.46 -6.52
CA HIS A 115 -15.60 -7.73 -7.40
C HIS A 115 -15.20 -7.77 -8.89
N ALA A 116 -14.17 -7.04 -9.31
CA ALA A 116 -13.65 -7.14 -10.68
C ALA A 116 -12.84 -8.43 -10.88
N PHE A 117 -12.10 -8.88 -9.87
CA PHE A 117 -11.25 -10.07 -9.97
C PHE A 117 -11.99 -11.39 -9.82
N VAL A 118 -13.04 -11.46 -9.00
CA VAL A 118 -13.79 -12.71 -8.75
C VAL A 118 -14.45 -13.27 -10.02
N ASN A 119 -14.74 -12.39 -10.98
CA ASN A 119 -15.38 -12.74 -12.25
C ASN A 119 -14.38 -13.09 -13.35
N ALA A 120 -13.08 -12.94 -13.12
CA ALA A 120 -12.07 -13.29 -14.11
C ALA A 120 -11.76 -14.79 -14.07
N SER A 121 -11.52 -15.39 -15.24
CA SER A 121 -11.15 -16.80 -15.39
C SER A 121 -9.65 -17.07 -15.15
N VAL A 122 -8.95 -16.16 -14.46
CA VAL A 122 -7.50 -16.22 -14.20
C VAL A 122 -7.22 -16.03 -12.72
N ASN A 123 -6.06 -16.50 -12.26
CA ASN A 123 -5.59 -16.28 -10.90
C ASN A 123 -4.80 -14.97 -10.79
N PHE A 124 -4.85 -14.32 -9.63
CA PHE A 124 -4.10 -13.10 -9.34
C PHE A 124 -3.25 -13.27 -8.09
N ASP A 125 -1.98 -12.88 -8.20
CA ASP A 125 -1.12 -12.64 -7.04
C ASP A 125 -1.01 -11.13 -6.84
N ILE A 126 -1.83 -10.64 -5.92
CA ILE A 126 -2.03 -9.22 -5.66
C ILE A 126 -1.03 -8.76 -4.61
N VAL A 127 -0.29 -7.72 -4.92
CA VAL A 127 0.59 -7.02 -3.99
C VAL A 127 0.01 -5.67 -3.67
N TRP A 128 -0.21 -5.40 -2.39
CA TRP A 128 -0.53 -4.07 -1.89
C TRP A 128 0.75 -3.24 -1.87
N ALA A 129 0.91 -2.39 -2.87
CA ALA A 129 2.06 -1.51 -3.05
C ALA A 129 1.68 -0.04 -2.79
N CYS A 130 0.60 0.20 -2.05
CA CYS A 130 0.20 1.55 -1.68
C CYS A 130 0.92 2.01 -0.41
N CYS A 131 1.40 3.26 -0.41
CA CYS A 131 1.96 3.90 0.78
C CYS A 131 0.86 4.02 1.83
N ARG A 132 0.98 3.34 2.98
CA ARG A 132 -0.06 3.36 4.02
C ARG A 132 0.01 4.67 4.82
N ASP A 133 -0.79 5.66 4.43
CA ASP A 133 -1.07 6.81 5.27
C ASP A 133 -2.15 6.40 6.28
N LEU A 134 -1.75 6.24 7.54
CA LEU A 134 -2.75 6.13 8.59
C LEU A 134 -3.15 7.54 9.01
N ASN A 135 -4.44 7.84 8.89
CA ASN A 135 -5.10 8.88 9.68
C ASN A 135 -5.17 8.46 11.16
N LEU A 136 -4.04 8.12 11.79
CA LEU A 136 -3.95 8.04 13.24
C LEU A 136 -4.13 9.47 13.76
N ARG A 137 -5.37 9.83 14.08
CA ARG A 137 -5.65 10.95 14.97
C ARG A 137 -5.24 10.48 16.36
N PRO A 138 -4.24 11.08 17.01
CA PRO A 138 -3.86 10.61 18.32
C PRO A 138 -5.00 10.91 19.30
N THR A 139 -5.39 9.93 20.10
CA THR A 139 -6.25 10.19 21.26
C THR A 139 -5.40 10.87 22.32
N GLY A 140 -5.47 12.20 22.35
CA GLY A 140 -4.84 13.04 23.39
C GLY A 140 -3.48 13.65 23.05
N TYR A 141 -2.97 13.51 21.82
CA TYR A 141 -1.76 14.19 21.35
C TYR A 141 -1.98 14.82 19.97
N LYS A 142 -1.28 15.92 19.65
CA LYS A 142 -1.36 16.58 18.33
C LYS A 142 -0.91 15.61 17.25
N ALA A 143 -1.65 15.51 16.15
CA ALA A 143 -1.23 14.72 15.00
C ALA A 143 0.11 15.26 14.48
N VAL A 144 1.14 14.41 14.45
CA VAL A 144 2.45 14.78 13.89
C VAL A 144 2.68 13.89 12.68
N ARG A 145 2.67 14.49 11.48
CA ARG A 145 3.20 13.81 10.29
C ARG A 145 4.71 13.91 10.34
N VAL A 146 5.42 12.78 10.43
CA VAL A 146 6.89 12.78 10.44
C VAL A 146 7.40 12.57 9.02
N GLU A 147 8.12 13.55 8.50
CA GLU A 147 8.79 13.55 7.20
C GLU A 147 10.30 13.43 7.40
N GLN A 148 10.96 12.54 6.64
CA GLN A 148 12.42 12.45 6.64
C GLN A 148 13.00 13.45 5.64
N ARG A 149 13.96 14.27 6.09
CA ARG A 149 14.73 15.22 5.27
C ARG A 149 16.23 14.91 5.41
N VAL A 150 17.05 15.52 4.55
CA VAL A 150 18.50 15.27 4.48
C VAL A 150 19.20 15.45 5.84
N ASP A 151 18.70 16.34 6.69
CA ASP A 151 19.33 16.72 7.95
C ASP A 151 18.62 16.16 9.20
N GLY A 152 17.54 15.38 9.04
CA GLY A 152 16.82 14.78 10.16
C GLY A 152 15.34 14.52 9.87
N TYR A 153 14.58 14.26 10.94
CA TYR A 153 13.16 13.98 10.86
C TYR A 153 12.35 15.17 11.35
N TYR A 154 11.29 15.51 10.64
CA TYR A 154 10.48 16.69 10.88
C TYR A 154 9.03 16.32 11.11
N GLY A 155 8.45 16.84 12.18
CA GLY A 155 7.06 16.71 12.53
C GLY A 155 6.28 17.90 12.00
N PHE A 156 5.19 17.66 11.28
CA PHE A 156 4.26 18.70 10.87
C PHE A 156 3.22 18.97 11.96
N ASP A 157 3.17 20.20 12.47
CA ASP A 157 2.07 20.69 13.30
C ASP A 157 0.96 21.23 12.38
N PHE A 158 -0.21 20.59 12.41
CA PHE A 158 -1.34 20.94 11.55
C PHE A 158 -2.05 22.25 11.94
N ASP A 159 -1.99 22.65 13.21
CA ASP A 159 -2.62 23.87 13.70
C ASP A 159 -1.76 25.09 13.30
N ALA A 160 -0.46 24.98 13.53
CA ALA A 160 0.51 26.01 13.20
C ALA A 160 0.91 26.00 11.72
N ARG A 161 0.64 24.89 11.00
CA ARG A 161 1.06 24.65 9.61
C ARG A 161 2.57 24.79 9.40
N ILE A 162 3.35 24.30 10.35
CA ILE A 162 4.82 24.35 10.32
C ILE A 162 5.44 22.97 10.46
N TYR A 163 6.61 22.78 9.84
CA TYR A 163 7.48 21.64 10.10
C TYR A 163 8.47 22.01 11.21
N SER A 164 8.53 21.18 12.25
CA SER A 164 9.51 21.29 13.33
C SER A 164 10.42 20.07 13.32
N LYS A 165 11.73 20.28 13.46
CA LYS A 165 12.67 19.16 13.54
C LYS A 165 12.45 18.41 14.85
N VAL A 166 12.22 17.10 14.77
CA VAL A 166 11.93 16.24 15.93
C VAL A 166 13.13 15.35 16.25
N TYR A 167 13.88 14.94 15.22
CA TYR A 167 15.11 14.16 15.38
C TYR A 167 16.21 14.66 14.45
N ASN A 168 17.46 14.55 14.87
CA ASN A 168 18.60 14.74 13.98
C ASN A 168 18.82 13.50 13.08
N ALA A 169 19.75 13.60 12.13
CA ALA A 169 20.06 12.49 11.21
C ALA A 169 20.52 11.20 11.91
N GLY A 170 21.00 11.29 13.16
CA GLY A 170 21.37 10.15 14.00
C GLY A 170 20.22 9.54 14.80
N GLY A 171 18.98 10.03 14.65
CA GLY A 171 17.82 9.54 15.39
C GLY A 171 17.72 10.02 16.84
N ASN A 172 18.56 10.97 17.26
CA ASN A 172 18.43 11.60 18.58
C ASN A 172 17.41 12.74 18.52
N LEU A 173 16.58 12.86 19.56
CA LEU A 173 15.66 13.98 19.70
C LEU A 173 16.44 15.31 19.70
N VAL A 174 15.86 16.31 19.02
CA VAL A 174 16.40 17.68 18.95
C VAL A 174 15.77 18.55 20.03
#